data_AF-A0A7L4R7F6-F1
#
_entry.id   AF-A0A7L4R7F6-F1
#
_cell.length_a   1.000
_cell.length_b   1.000
_cell.length_c   1.000
_cell.angle_alpha   90.00
_cell.angle_beta   90.00
_cell.angle_gamma   90.00
#
_symmetry.space_group_name_H-M   'P 1'
#
loop_
_entity.id
_entity.type
_entity.pdbx_description
1 polymer ?
#
loop_
_entity_poly.entity_id
_entity_poly.type
_entity_poly.pdbx_seq_one_letter_code
_entity_poly.pdbx_strand_id
1 'polypeptide(L)'
;EEMRLPLPRRGLAADEVFDRIMQFIRNYKKPVLLILDEVDGLEDDKLLYAVSRSNEKQLSFGIVTITNNKNFLAKLDSRVRSSLRFSEMEFREYSEEQLAGILRTRAVKALAPGTYDEKLLLKIARSVEDGSARIVLERLWKAAKHAESAGRQKIMLQDLEDIISERPGFKLAELGLAPEESLVLELLKSGELDASAIYERFIEKMPKTKRQIRNYLEMLEKKKLIVSRELESEGTMRPKAYRLK
;
A
#
# COMPACT_ATOMS: atom_id res chain seq x y z
N GLU A 1 18.27 24.34 -4.60
CA GLU A 1 17.89 25.18 -3.44
C GLU A 1 16.65 24.59 -2.81
N GLU A 2 16.70 24.25 -1.53
CA GLU A 2 15.50 23.89 -0.77
C GLU A 2 14.60 25.11 -0.59
N MET A 3 13.30 24.90 -0.79
CA MET A 3 12.28 25.95 -0.66
C MET A 3 12.07 26.30 0.83
N ARG A 4 12.80 27.28 1.35
CA ARG A 4 12.60 27.81 2.71
C ARG A 4 11.42 28.78 2.74
N LEU A 5 10.21 28.24 2.70
CA LEU A 5 9.00 29.03 2.91
C LEU A 5 8.92 29.45 4.40
N PRO A 6 8.79 30.74 4.72
CA PRO A 6 8.50 31.19 6.07
C PRO A 6 7.03 30.85 6.40
N LEU A 7 6.80 29.60 6.79
CA LEU A 7 5.53 29.16 7.35
C LEU A 7 5.51 29.53 8.84
N PRO A 8 4.51 30.29 9.31
CA PRO A 8 4.41 30.67 10.71
C PRO A 8 4.15 29.42 11.58
N ARG A 9 4.54 29.47 12.86
CA ARG A 9 4.35 28.37 13.81
C ARG A 9 2.89 28.09 14.19
N ARG A 10 1.95 28.92 13.74
CA ARG A 10 0.51 28.73 13.93
C ARG A 10 -0.08 27.89 12.79
N GLY A 11 -1.14 27.14 13.07
CA GLY A 11 -1.89 26.45 12.02
C GLY A 11 -2.37 27.45 10.97
N LEU A 12 -1.95 27.25 9.73
CA LEU A 12 -2.50 27.95 8.56
C LEU A 12 -3.56 27.05 7.95
N ALA A 13 -4.61 27.66 7.41
CA ALA A 13 -5.55 26.95 6.55
C ALA A 13 -4.82 26.52 5.25
N ALA A 14 -5.24 25.37 4.69
CA ALA A 14 -4.54 24.73 3.57
C ALA A 14 -4.48 25.62 2.32
N ASP A 15 -5.51 26.44 2.11
CA ASP A 15 -5.61 27.46 1.07
C ASP A 15 -4.56 28.57 1.25
N GLU A 16 -4.35 29.07 2.47
CA GLU A 16 -3.32 30.10 2.74
C GLU A 16 -1.91 29.56 2.49
N VAL A 17 -1.64 28.29 2.84
CA VAL A 17 -0.36 27.63 2.55
C VAL A 17 -0.16 27.51 1.03
N PHE A 18 -1.20 27.08 0.31
CA PHE A 18 -1.16 26.92 -1.13
C PHE A 18 -0.90 28.25 -1.85
N ASP A 19 -1.58 29.33 -1.45
CA ASP A 19 -1.39 30.66 -2.05
C ASP A 19 0.03 31.19 -1.83
N ARG A 20 0.63 30.94 -0.67
CA ARG A 20 2.04 31.28 -0.38
C ARG A 20 3.00 30.49 -1.25
N ILE A 21 2.77 29.19 -1.44
CA ILE A 21 3.55 28.35 -2.36
C ILE A 21 3.47 28.92 -3.77
N MET A 22 2.27 29.24 -4.26
CA MET A 22 2.08 29.80 -5.60
C MET A 22 2.69 31.21 -5.75
N GLN A 23 2.64 32.04 -4.71
CA GLN A 23 3.32 33.34 -4.72
C GLN A 23 4.84 33.18 -4.77
N PHE A 24 5.41 32.23 -4.02
CA PHE A 24 6.84 31.94 -4.09
C PHE A 24 7.23 31.48 -5.50
N ILE A 25 6.49 30.54 -6.09
CA ILE A 25 6.75 30.02 -7.43
C ILE A 25 6.70 31.16 -8.47
N ARG A 26 5.75 32.11 -8.35
CA ARG A 26 5.70 33.32 -9.21
C ARG A 26 6.95 34.18 -9.10
N ASN A 27 7.44 34.39 -7.88
CA ASN A 27 8.62 35.24 -7.64
C ASN A 27 9.92 34.55 -8.03
N TYR A 28 9.96 33.21 -8.02
CA TYR A 28 11.15 32.42 -8.32
C TYR A 28 11.56 32.52 -9.80
N LYS A 29 10.62 32.83 -10.71
CA LYS A 29 10.85 33.07 -12.16
C LYS A 29 11.66 31.99 -12.91
N LYS A 30 11.77 30.78 -12.35
CA LYS A 30 12.38 29.61 -12.97
C LYS A 30 11.33 28.52 -13.14
N PRO A 31 11.52 27.60 -14.11
CA PRO A 31 10.67 26.42 -14.22
C PRO A 31 10.67 25.61 -12.92
N VAL A 32 9.50 25.17 -12.48
CA VAL A 32 9.32 24.33 -11.28
C VAL A 32 8.79 22.97 -11.70
N LEU A 33 9.33 21.90 -11.13
CA LEU A 33 8.75 20.56 -11.27
C LEU A 33 8.05 20.18 -9.96
N LEU A 34 6.74 20.01 -10.02
CA LEU A 34 5.94 19.53 -8.89
C LEU A 34 5.78 18.01 -8.99
N ILE A 35 6.26 17.28 -7.99
CA ILE A 35 6.08 15.83 -7.89
C ILE A 35 5.09 15.57 -6.76
N LEU A 36 3.96 14.95 -7.09
CA LEU A 36 2.93 14.53 -6.13
C LEU A 36 2.95 13.00 -6.06
N ASP A 37 3.47 12.46 -4.96
CA ASP A 37 3.41 11.03 -4.68
C ASP A 37 2.08 10.66 -3.99
N GLU A 38 1.62 9.43 -4.18
CA GLU A 38 0.36 8.91 -3.61
C GLU A 38 -0.84 9.84 -3.80
N VAL A 39 -1.02 10.39 -5.01
CA VAL A 39 -2.06 11.41 -5.25
C VAL A 39 -3.50 10.90 -5.06
N ASP A 40 -3.71 9.58 -5.06
CA ASP A 40 -4.99 8.96 -4.69
C ASP A 40 -5.31 9.04 -3.19
N GLY A 41 -4.36 9.43 -2.35
CA GLY A 41 -4.57 9.75 -0.94
C GLY A 41 -5.19 11.13 -0.70
N LEU A 42 -5.34 11.97 -1.73
CA LEU A 42 -6.04 13.24 -1.62
C LEU A 42 -7.54 13.02 -1.40
N GLU A 43 -8.12 13.66 -0.37
CA GLU A 43 -9.56 13.59 -0.10
C GLU A 43 -10.39 14.30 -1.17
N ASP A 44 -9.83 15.31 -1.83
CA ASP A 44 -10.47 16.05 -2.92
C ASP A 44 -9.47 16.54 -3.99
N ASP A 45 -10.02 16.93 -5.14
CA ASP A 45 -9.25 17.41 -6.29
C ASP A 45 -8.83 18.89 -6.16
N LYS A 46 -9.04 19.57 -5.01
CA LYS A 46 -8.80 21.02 -4.90
C LYS A 46 -7.34 21.39 -5.16
N LEU A 47 -6.40 20.55 -4.72
CA LEU A 47 -4.98 20.77 -4.96
C LEU A 47 -4.68 20.77 -6.46
N LEU A 48 -5.13 19.75 -7.18
CA LEU A 48 -4.93 19.61 -8.62
C LEU A 48 -5.66 20.71 -9.41
N TYR A 49 -6.82 21.12 -8.93
CA TYR A 49 -7.58 22.25 -9.46
C TYR A 49 -6.83 23.58 -9.31
N ALA A 50 -6.29 23.84 -8.12
CA ALA A 50 -5.57 25.05 -7.83
C ALA A 50 -4.23 25.12 -8.59
N VAL A 51 -3.58 23.97 -8.77
CA VAL A 51 -2.40 23.82 -9.65
C VAL A 51 -2.80 24.10 -11.10
N SER A 52 -3.82 23.43 -11.65
CA SER A 52 -4.34 23.66 -13.01
C SER A 52 -4.56 25.14 -13.33
N ARG A 53 -5.27 25.88 -12.47
CA ARG A 53 -5.50 27.33 -12.65
C ARG A 53 -4.23 28.17 -12.59
N SER A 54 -3.22 27.71 -11.88
CA SER A 54 -1.94 28.42 -11.75
C SER A 54 -1.12 28.29 -13.03
N ASN A 55 -1.25 27.18 -13.78
CA ASN A 55 -0.55 26.97 -15.06
C ASN A 55 -1.01 28.00 -16.11
N GLU A 56 -2.32 28.28 -16.12
CA GLU A 56 -2.95 29.24 -17.04
C GLU A 56 -2.45 30.69 -16.83
N LYS A 57 -1.86 31.00 -15.67
CA LYS A 57 -1.33 32.34 -15.32
C LYS A 57 0.16 32.52 -15.64
N GLN A 58 0.69 31.80 -16.63
CA GLN A 58 2.10 31.85 -17.08
C GLN A 58 3.15 31.40 -16.04
N LEU A 59 2.75 30.59 -15.06
CA LEU A 59 3.72 29.89 -14.24
C LEU A 59 4.24 28.69 -15.02
N SER A 60 5.51 28.70 -15.40
CA SER A 60 6.15 27.54 -16.02
C SER A 60 6.36 26.47 -14.94
N PHE A 61 5.41 25.54 -14.78
CA PHE A 61 5.64 24.34 -13.98
C PHE A 61 5.27 23.07 -14.74
N GLY A 62 6.08 22.04 -14.55
CA GLY A 62 5.74 20.67 -14.90
C GLY A 62 5.13 19.97 -13.69
N ILE A 63 4.26 18.99 -13.93
CA ILE A 63 3.70 18.15 -12.87
C ILE A 63 3.96 16.68 -13.19
N VAL A 64 4.39 15.94 -12.17
CA VAL A 64 4.46 14.48 -12.17
C VAL A 64 3.61 13.99 -11.01
N THR A 65 2.64 13.12 -11.29
CA THR A 65 1.78 12.51 -10.28
C THR A 65 2.03 11.02 -10.26
N ILE A 66 2.16 10.44 -9.06
CA ILE A 66 2.33 8.99 -8.85
C ILE A 66 1.09 8.50 -8.10
N THR A 67 0.48 7.42 -8.61
CA THR A 67 -0.72 6.82 -8.01
C THR A 67 -0.76 5.32 -8.25
N ASN A 68 -1.37 4.59 -7.32
CA ASN A 68 -1.69 3.18 -7.49
C ASN A 68 -3.06 2.96 -8.16
N ASN A 69 -3.85 4.01 -8.36
CA ASN A 69 -5.17 3.94 -8.95
C ASN A 69 -5.12 4.14 -10.47
N LYS A 70 -5.19 3.04 -11.23
CA LYS A 70 -5.24 3.05 -12.71
C LYS A 70 -6.37 3.88 -13.32
N ASN A 71 -7.44 4.14 -12.55
CA ASN A 71 -8.58 4.93 -13.00
C ASN A 71 -8.52 6.39 -12.54
N PHE A 72 -7.38 6.84 -11.99
CA PHE A 72 -7.23 8.19 -11.46
C PHE A 72 -7.60 9.27 -12.49
N LEU A 73 -7.02 9.22 -13.70
CA LEU A 73 -7.30 10.19 -14.76
C LEU A 73 -8.75 10.21 -15.23
N ALA A 74 -9.46 9.08 -15.12
CA ALA A 74 -10.87 8.98 -15.47
C ALA A 74 -11.79 9.60 -14.41
N LYS A 75 -11.35 9.65 -13.15
CA LYS A 75 -12.10 10.21 -12.01
C LYS A 75 -11.91 11.73 -11.85
N LEU A 76 -10.82 12.28 -12.37
CA LEU A 76 -10.55 13.72 -12.32
C LEU A 76 -11.62 14.53 -13.05
N ASP A 77 -11.96 15.70 -12.49
CA ASP A 77 -12.82 16.67 -13.17
C ASP A 77 -12.27 17.04 -14.55
N SER A 78 -13.18 17.16 -15.52
CA SER A 78 -12.84 17.39 -16.93
C SER A 78 -12.01 18.66 -17.16
N ARG A 79 -12.16 19.69 -16.32
CA ARG A 79 -11.41 20.95 -16.42
C ARG A 79 -9.96 20.75 -16.00
N VAL A 80 -9.73 20.03 -14.89
CA VAL A 80 -8.39 19.69 -14.39
C VAL A 80 -7.64 18.86 -15.42
N ARG A 81 -8.30 17.81 -15.94
CA ARG A 81 -7.73 16.93 -16.96
C ARG A 81 -7.36 17.70 -18.24
N SER A 82 -8.22 18.60 -18.68
CA SER A 82 -7.99 19.41 -19.89
C SER A 82 -6.83 20.41 -19.73
N SER A 83 -6.72 21.03 -18.55
CA SER A 83 -5.75 22.08 -18.26
C SER A 83 -4.34 21.52 -17.99
N LEU A 84 -4.23 20.42 -17.24
CA LEU A 84 -2.94 19.80 -16.91
C LEU A 84 -2.37 18.89 -18.01
N ARG A 85 -3.22 18.40 -18.93
CA ARG A 85 -2.81 17.57 -20.09
C ARG A 85 -1.88 16.41 -19.69
N PHE A 86 -2.29 15.64 -18.68
CA PHE A 86 -1.50 14.50 -18.22
C PHE A 86 -1.17 13.52 -19.34
N SER A 87 0.08 13.02 -19.33
CA SER A 87 0.51 11.84 -20.07
C SER A 87 0.66 10.69 -19.07
N GLU A 88 0.10 9.53 -19.39
CA GLU A 88 0.13 8.36 -18.53
C GLU A 88 1.34 7.48 -18.85
N MET A 89 2.03 7.01 -17.80
CA MET A 89 3.07 6.00 -17.90
C MET A 89 2.76 4.88 -16.90
N GLU A 90 2.42 3.70 -17.40
CA GLU A 90 2.13 2.55 -16.55
C GLU A 90 3.43 1.85 -16.12
N PHE A 91 3.60 1.71 -14.79
CA PHE A 91 4.63 0.85 -14.21
C PHE A 91 4.00 -0.52 -13.93
N ARG A 92 4.41 -1.52 -14.72
CA ARG A 92 3.94 -2.90 -14.55
C ARG A 92 4.60 -3.54 -13.33
N GLU A 93 3.90 -4.51 -12.77
CA GLU A 93 4.44 -5.41 -11.76
C GLU A 93 5.72 -6.09 -12.27
N TYR A 94 6.68 -6.30 -11.37
CA TYR A 94 7.94 -6.92 -11.74
C TYR A 94 7.75 -8.40 -12.08
N SER A 95 8.40 -8.88 -13.14
CA SER A 95 8.50 -10.31 -13.41
C SER A 95 9.39 -11.01 -12.38
N GLU A 96 9.29 -12.33 -12.30
CA GLU A 96 10.15 -13.17 -11.47
C GLU A 96 11.64 -12.88 -11.70
N GLU A 97 12.05 -12.74 -12.97
CA GLU A 97 13.43 -12.48 -13.36
C GLU A 97 13.88 -11.08 -12.94
N GLN A 98 12.99 -10.08 -13.04
CA GLN A 98 13.26 -8.73 -12.58
C GLN A 98 13.41 -8.68 -11.05
N LEU A 99 12.54 -9.38 -10.31
CA LEU A 99 12.64 -9.50 -8.86
C LEU A 99 13.92 -10.22 -8.43
N ALA A 100 14.30 -11.31 -9.10
CA ALA A 100 15.56 -11.99 -8.86
C ALA A 100 16.77 -11.07 -9.13
N GLY A 101 16.72 -10.26 -10.19
CA GLY A 101 17.75 -9.25 -10.50
C GLY A 101 17.86 -8.16 -9.42
N ILE A 102 16.73 -7.66 -8.93
CA ILE A 102 16.67 -6.70 -7.82
C ILE A 102 17.28 -7.33 -6.55
N LEU A 103 16.85 -8.55 -6.20
CA LEU A 103 17.36 -9.29 -5.05
C LEU A 103 18.87 -9.49 -5.15
N ARG A 104 19.40 -9.91 -6.30
CA ARG A 104 20.84 -10.08 -6.53
C ARG A 104 21.61 -8.79 -6.29
N THR A 105 21.12 -7.69 -6.85
CA THR A 105 21.74 -6.36 -6.70
C THR A 105 21.76 -5.90 -5.25
N ARG A 106 20.70 -6.20 -4.48
CA ARG A 106 20.62 -5.82 -3.06
C ARG A 106 21.41 -6.77 -2.16
N ALA A 107 21.39 -8.07 -2.43
CA ALA A 107 22.12 -9.09 -1.69
C ALA A 107 23.63 -8.83 -1.73
N VAL A 108 24.19 -8.50 -2.90
CA VAL A 108 25.62 -8.16 -3.03
C VAL A 108 26.04 -6.97 -2.15
N LYS A 109 25.14 -6.01 -1.91
CA LYS A 109 25.42 -4.82 -1.10
C LYS A 109 25.19 -5.05 0.40
N ALA A 110 24.34 -5.99 0.77
CA ALA A 110 23.82 -6.11 2.13
C ALA A 110 24.22 -7.41 2.84
N LEU A 111 24.62 -8.46 2.11
CA LEU A 111 24.97 -9.77 2.64
C LEU A 111 26.44 -10.09 2.37
N ALA A 112 27.07 -10.82 3.29
CA ALA A 112 28.45 -11.26 3.09
C ALA A 112 28.55 -12.26 1.91
N PRO A 113 29.64 -12.25 1.14
CA PRO A 113 29.83 -13.20 0.05
C PRO A 113 29.74 -14.66 0.53
N GLY A 114 29.10 -15.52 -0.26
CA GLY A 114 28.95 -16.95 0.04
C GLY A 114 27.84 -17.32 1.04
N THR A 115 27.15 -16.32 1.62
CA THR A 115 26.07 -16.56 2.59
C THR A 115 24.70 -16.82 1.95
N TYR A 116 24.58 -16.65 0.63
CA TYR A 116 23.38 -16.92 -0.15
C TYR A 116 23.75 -17.52 -1.51
N ASP A 117 22.78 -18.13 -2.19
CA ASP A 117 22.95 -18.62 -3.56
C ASP A 117 21.78 -18.18 -4.47
N GLU A 118 21.97 -18.32 -5.78
CA GLU A 118 20.98 -17.89 -6.78
C GLU A 118 19.64 -18.65 -6.65
N LYS A 119 19.68 -19.90 -6.19
CA LYS A 119 18.45 -20.69 -5.97
C LYS A 119 17.59 -20.10 -4.88
N LEU A 120 18.21 -19.63 -3.79
CA LEU A 120 17.51 -18.91 -2.73
C LEU A 120 16.85 -17.63 -3.27
N LEU A 121 17.59 -16.80 -4.01
CA LEU A 121 17.05 -15.55 -4.55
C LEU A 121 15.87 -15.79 -5.49
N LEU A 122 15.97 -16.79 -6.36
CA LEU A 122 14.90 -17.18 -7.28
C LEU A 122 13.66 -17.70 -6.53
N LYS A 123 13.86 -18.48 -5.47
CA LYS A 123 12.76 -18.97 -4.63
C LYS A 123 12.05 -17.81 -3.91
N ILE A 124 12.80 -16.82 -3.43
CA ILE A 124 12.22 -15.60 -2.84
C ILE A 124 11.45 -14.81 -3.90
N ALA A 125 12.00 -14.62 -5.10
CA ALA A 125 11.29 -13.95 -6.19
C ALA A 125 9.95 -14.63 -6.53
N ARG A 126 9.95 -15.96 -6.64
CA ARG A 126 8.76 -16.79 -6.89
C ARG A 126 7.73 -16.80 -5.78
N SER A 127 8.11 -16.39 -4.57
CA SER A 127 7.20 -16.46 -3.43
C SER A 127 6.12 -15.37 -3.45
N VAL A 128 6.26 -14.35 -4.31
CA VAL A 128 5.39 -13.18 -4.40
C VAL A 128 4.59 -13.22 -5.70
N GLU A 129 3.26 -13.16 -5.60
CA GLU A 129 2.37 -13.22 -6.76
C GLU A 129 2.13 -11.84 -7.42
N ASP A 130 2.23 -10.75 -6.66
CA ASP A 130 1.89 -9.38 -7.10
C ASP A 130 3.09 -8.58 -7.65
N GLY A 131 4.23 -9.25 -7.88
CA GLY A 131 5.44 -8.59 -8.38
C GLY A 131 6.05 -7.55 -7.43
N SER A 132 5.71 -7.56 -6.13
CA SER A 132 6.17 -6.54 -5.19
C SER A 132 7.64 -6.71 -4.78
N ALA A 133 8.49 -5.79 -5.25
CA ALA A 133 9.90 -5.70 -4.84
C ALA A 133 10.07 -5.50 -3.32
N ARG A 134 9.10 -4.84 -2.67
CA ARG A 134 9.13 -4.61 -1.22
C ARG A 134 9.04 -5.92 -0.45
N ILE A 135 8.09 -6.78 -0.83
CA ILE A 135 7.85 -8.06 -0.14
C ILE A 135 9.04 -9.00 -0.32
N VAL A 136 9.60 -9.12 -1.53
CA VAL A 136 10.78 -9.99 -1.73
C VAL A 136 12.00 -9.52 -0.92
N LEU A 137 12.23 -8.21 -0.82
CA LEU A 137 13.34 -7.66 -0.03
C LEU A 137 13.12 -7.87 1.47
N GLU A 138 11.88 -7.72 1.95
CA GLU A 138 11.54 -8.03 3.33
C GLU A 138 11.78 -9.50 3.64
N ARG A 139 11.38 -10.42 2.75
CA ARG A 139 11.62 -11.87 2.91
C ARG A 139 13.10 -12.20 2.94
N LEU A 140 13.90 -11.60 2.06
CA LEU A 140 15.36 -11.78 2.09
C LEU A 140 15.96 -11.29 3.41
N TRP A 141 15.54 -10.12 3.87
CA TRP A 141 16.00 -9.54 5.14
C TRP A 141 15.64 -10.45 6.33
N LYS A 142 14.40 -10.92 6.41
CA LYS A 142 13.97 -11.86 7.46
C LYS A 142 14.75 -13.18 7.39
N ALA A 143 14.97 -13.74 6.21
CA ALA A 143 15.71 -14.98 6.05
C ALA A 143 17.16 -14.84 6.52
N ALA A 144 17.80 -13.71 6.21
CA ALA A 144 19.11 -13.38 6.73
C ALA A 144 19.12 -13.24 8.27
N LYS A 145 18.09 -12.62 8.85
CA LYS A 145 17.94 -12.48 10.31
C LYS A 145 17.70 -13.82 11.02
N HIS A 146 16.95 -14.73 10.42
CA HIS A 146 16.76 -16.08 10.94
C HIS A 146 18.07 -16.87 10.93
N ALA A 147 18.83 -16.81 9.82
CA ALA A 147 20.14 -17.46 9.74
C ALA A 147 21.11 -16.89 10.79
N GLU A 148 21.17 -15.57 10.94
CA GLU A 148 21.99 -14.88 11.95
C GLU A 148 21.60 -15.30 13.38
N SER A 149 20.30 -15.30 13.69
CA SER A 149 19.79 -15.69 15.02
C SER A 149 20.05 -17.16 15.34
N ALA A 150 20.09 -18.02 14.31
CA ALA A 150 20.45 -19.43 14.44
C ALA A 150 21.97 -19.67 14.44
N GLY A 151 22.80 -18.62 14.43
CA GLY A 151 24.26 -18.72 14.39
C GLY A 151 24.82 -19.33 13.10
N ARG A 152 24.04 -19.34 12.00
CA ARG A 152 24.44 -19.92 10.72
C ARG A 152 25.07 -18.87 9.82
N GLN A 153 26.13 -19.28 9.12
CA GLN A 153 26.82 -18.44 8.14
C GLN A 153 26.10 -18.39 6.79
N LYS A 154 25.23 -19.35 6.48
CA LYS A 154 24.51 -19.42 5.20
C LYS A 154 23.00 -19.44 5.42
N ILE A 155 22.30 -18.65 4.61
CA ILE A 155 20.83 -18.64 4.54
C ILE A 155 20.39 -19.91 3.81
N MET A 156 19.47 -20.65 4.44
CA MET A 156 18.97 -21.92 3.94
C MET A 156 17.54 -21.75 3.43
N LEU A 157 17.09 -22.66 2.57
CA LEU A 157 15.71 -22.62 2.05
C LEU A 157 14.66 -22.78 3.16
N GLN A 158 14.98 -23.50 4.24
CA GLN A 158 14.09 -23.66 5.40
C GLN A 158 13.75 -22.30 6.04
N ASP A 159 14.68 -21.34 6.05
CA ASP A 159 14.44 -20.00 6.63
C ASP A 159 13.29 -19.31 5.91
N LEU A 160 13.21 -19.52 4.60
CA LEU A 160 12.15 -18.97 3.77
C LEU A 160 10.83 -19.72 3.96
N GLU A 161 10.86 -21.04 4.18
CA GLU A 161 9.65 -21.83 4.46
C GLU A 161 9.00 -21.38 5.76
N ASP A 162 9.79 -21.11 6.80
CA ASP A 162 9.31 -20.53 8.05
C ASP A 162 8.66 -19.15 7.81
N ILE A 163 9.29 -18.30 7.00
CA ILE A 163 8.76 -16.95 6.69
C ILE A 163 7.53 -16.97 5.77
N ILE A 164 7.41 -17.95 4.88
CA ILE A 164 6.24 -18.11 4.00
C ILE A 164 5.08 -18.76 4.76
N SER A 165 5.39 -19.71 5.66
CA SER A 165 4.41 -20.41 6.49
C SER A 165 3.93 -19.57 7.68
N GLU A 166 4.77 -18.66 8.17
CA GLU A 166 4.35 -17.42 8.82
C GLU A 166 3.48 -16.69 7.81
N ARG A 167 2.17 -17.02 7.81
CA ARG A 167 1.13 -16.29 7.08
C ARG A 167 1.52 -14.82 7.18
N PRO A 168 1.59 -14.09 6.04
CA PRO A 168 2.11 -12.74 6.01
C PRO A 168 1.51 -12.07 7.21
N GLY A 169 2.38 -11.80 8.19
CA GLY A 169 1.97 -11.18 9.42
C GLY A 169 1.57 -9.81 8.97
N PHE A 170 0.32 -9.66 8.55
CA PHE A 170 -0.39 -8.42 8.45
C PHE A 170 -0.16 -7.83 9.82
N LYS A 171 0.83 -6.95 9.93
CA LYS A 171 0.97 -6.10 11.09
C LYS A 171 -0.26 -5.21 10.99
N LEU A 172 -1.34 -5.68 11.60
CA LEU A 172 -2.63 -4.99 11.71
C LEU A 172 -2.43 -3.55 12.19
N ALA A 173 -1.36 -3.33 12.97
CA ALA A 173 -0.91 -2.04 13.45
C ALA A 173 -0.43 -1.06 12.35
N GLU A 174 0.05 -1.53 11.20
CA GLU A 174 0.56 -0.67 10.10
C GLU A 174 -0.54 -0.24 9.11
N LEU A 175 -1.73 -0.85 9.17
CA LEU A 175 -2.82 -0.60 8.21
C LEU A 175 -3.78 0.54 8.63
N GLY A 176 -3.49 1.25 9.72
CA GLY A 176 -4.35 2.33 10.23
C GLY A 176 -5.79 1.88 10.46
N LEU A 177 -5.99 0.58 10.77
CA LEU A 177 -7.31 -0.03 10.86
C LEU A 177 -8.05 0.46 12.10
N ALA A 178 -9.36 0.57 11.97
CA ALA A 178 -10.20 0.78 13.14
C ALA A 178 -10.05 -0.41 14.11
N PRO A 179 -10.25 -0.20 15.43
CA PRO A 179 -10.21 -1.29 16.42
C PRO A 179 -11.11 -2.47 16.04
N GLU A 180 -12.26 -2.18 15.44
CA GLU A 180 -13.22 -3.18 14.98
C GLU A 180 -12.70 -4.01 13.80
N GLU A 181 -12.05 -3.38 12.83
CA GLU A 181 -11.45 -4.08 11.68
C GLU A 181 -10.29 -4.99 12.13
N SER A 182 -9.48 -4.50 13.06
CA SER A 182 -8.37 -5.27 13.64
C SER A 182 -8.86 -6.51 14.38
N LEU A 183 -9.98 -6.39 15.11
CA LEU A 183 -10.58 -7.50 15.81
C LEU A 183 -11.12 -8.58 14.87
N VAL A 184 -11.80 -8.21 13.78
CA VAL A 184 -12.26 -9.20 12.78
C VAL A 184 -11.08 -9.99 12.22
N LEU A 185 -9.99 -9.31 11.87
CA LEU A 185 -8.81 -9.96 11.33
C LEU A 185 -8.10 -10.85 12.37
N GLU A 186 -8.10 -10.45 13.65
CA GLU A 186 -7.60 -11.28 14.74
C GLU A 186 -8.40 -12.58 14.88
N LEU A 187 -9.73 -12.52 14.84
CA LEU A 187 -10.59 -13.70 14.90
C LEU A 187 -10.32 -14.66 13.74
N LEU A 188 -10.12 -14.12 12.53
CA LEU A 188 -9.82 -14.90 11.33
C LEU A 188 -8.39 -15.45 11.27
N LYS A 189 -7.49 -15.05 12.19
CA LYS A 189 -6.18 -15.73 12.32
C LYS A 189 -6.36 -17.19 12.72
N SER A 190 -7.39 -17.49 13.51
CA SER A 190 -7.69 -18.85 13.99
C SER A 190 -8.18 -19.81 12.90
N GLY A 191 -8.56 -19.31 11.71
CA GLY A 191 -9.02 -20.13 10.60
C GLY A 191 -10.15 -19.46 9.81
N GLU A 192 -10.74 -20.24 8.91
CA GLU A 192 -11.95 -19.84 8.18
C GLU A 192 -13.15 -19.89 9.14
N LEU A 193 -13.93 -18.81 9.19
CA LEU A 193 -15.10 -18.68 10.05
C LEU A 193 -16.30 -18.18 9.24
N ASP A 194 -17.48 -18.68 9.55
CA ASP A 194 -18.72 -18.14 8.99
C ASP A 194 -19.16 -16.83 9.68
N ALA A 195 -20.09 -16.12 9.03
CA ALA A 195 -20.62 -14.87 9.55
C ALA A 195 -21.24 -14.96 10.96
N SER A 196 -21.78 -16.13 11.34
CA SER A 196 -22.41 -16.35 12.65
C SER A 196 -21.34 -16.56 13.73
N ALA A 197 -20.32 -17.37 13.46
CA ALA A 197 -19.19 -17.61 14.35
C ALA A 197 -18.36 -16.33 14.57
N ILE A 198 -18.19 -15.51 13.52
CA ILE A 198 -17.56 -14.19 13.65
C ILE A 198 -18.41 -13.31 14.56
N TYR A 199 -19.73 -13.28 14.39
CA TYR A 199 -20.63 -12.46 15.21
C TYR A 199 -20.58 -12.82 16.70
N GLU A 200 -20.64 -14.11 17.03
CA GLU A 200 -20.60 -14.60 18.41
C GLU A 200 -19.30 -14.19 19.11
N ARG A 201 -18.16 -14.48 18.47
CA ARG A 201 -16.83 -14.17 19.03
C ARG A 201 -16.54 -12.67 19.05
N PHE A 202 -17.14 -11.90 18.15
CA PHE A 202 -16.95 -10.44 18.11
C PHE A 202 -17.66 -9.77 19.29
N ILE A 203 -18.89 -10.17 19.61
CA ILE A 203 -19.68 -9.58 20.69
C ILE A 203 -19.06 -9.80 22.07
N GLU A 204 -18.39 -10.93 22.27
CA GLU A 204 -17.66 -11.21 23.52
C GLU A 204 -16.61 -10.14 23.83
N LYS A 205 -16.00 -9.53 22.81
CA LYS A 205 -14.97 -8.49 22.98
C LYS A 205 -15.50 -7.07 22.80
N MET A 206 -16.45 -6.84 21.88
CA MET A 206 -17.01 -5.52 21.60
C MET A 206 -18.50 -5.59 21.24
N PRO A 207 -19.40 -4.93 21.98
CA PRO A 207 -20.82 -4.93 21.66
C PRO A 207 -21.09 -4.15 20.37
N LYS A 208 -21.54 -4.84 19.32
CA LYS A 208 -21.93 -4.26 18.03
C LYS A 208 -23.13 -5.02 17.45
N THR A 209 -23.87 -4.35 16.56
CA THR A 209 -24.99 -4.97 15.85
C THR A 209 -24.52 -5.85 14.69
N LYS A 210 -25.33 -6.85 14.30
CA LYS A 210 -25.07 -7.70 13.10
C LYS A 210 -24.79 -6.87 11.84
N ARG A 211 -25.50 -5.74 11.69
CA ARG A 211 -25.33 -4.81 10.55
C ARG A 211 -23.95 -4.15 10.54
N GLN A 212 -23.46 -3.69 11.69
CA GLN A 212 -22.14 -3.07 11.79
C GLN A 212 -21.02 -4.07 11.48
N ILE A 213 -21.12 -5.29 11.99
CA ILE A 213 -20.13 -6.35 11.73
C ILE A 213 -20.10 -6.73 10.25
N ARG A 214 -21.27 -6.79 9.58
CA ARG A 214 -21.34 -6.99 8.12
C ARG A 214 -20.63 -5.85 7.37
N ASN A 215 -20.83 -4.59 7.76
CA ASN A 215 -20.13 -3.46 7.14
C ASN A 215 -18.61 -3.58 7.29
N TYR A 216 -18.10 -4.00 8.46
CA TYR A 216 -16.67 -4.23 8.66
C TYR A 216 -16.14 -5.36 7.76
N LEU A 217 -16.88 -6.46 7.61
CA LEU A 217 -16.52 -7.55 6.69
C LEU A 217 -16.47 -7.06 5.23
N GLU A 218 -17.46 -6.28 4.80
CA GLU A 218 -17.47 -5.68 3.45
C GLU A 218 -16.29 -4.70 3.23
N MET A 219 -15.94 -3.91 4.23
CA MET A 219 -14.79 -3.01 4.17
C MET A 219 -13.48 -3.80 4.06
N LEU A 220 -13.33 -4.87 4.84
CA LEU A 220 -12.15 -5.74 4.79
C LEU A 220 -12.04 -6.51 3.48
N GLU A 221 -13.15 -6.93 2.88
CA GLU A 221 -13.19 -7.51 1.52
C GLU A 221 -12.75 -6.47 0.47
N LYS A 222 -13.26 -5.23 0.56
CA LYS A 222 -12.86 -4.14 -0.35
C LYS A 222 -11.37 -3.81 -0.22
N LYS A 223 -10.84 -3.83 1.01
CA LYS A 223 -9.41 -3.68 1.31
C LYS A 223 -8.58 -4.91 0.88
N LYS A 224 -9.23 -5.97 0.35
CA LYS A 224 -8.62 -7.25 -0.06
C LYS A 224 -7.85 -7.96 1.06
N LEU A 225 -8.24 -7.72 2.31
CA LEU A 225 -7.63 -8.33 3.50
C LEU A 225 -8.28 -9.67 3.85
N ILE A 226 -9.52 -9.89 3.43
CA ILE A 226 -10.25 -11.14 3.59
C ILE A 226 -10.88 -11.56 2.26
N VAL A 227 -11.13 -12.86 2.12
CA VAL A 227 -11.90 -13.44 1.01
C VAL A 227 -13.10 -14.19 1.56
N SER A 228 -14.24 -14.13 0.87
CA SER A 228 -15.41 -14.94 1.19
C SER A 228 -15.63 -16.10 0.23
N ARG A 229 -16.22 -17.16 0.76
CA ARG A 229 -16.71 -18.34 0.04
C ARG A 229 -18.17 -18.57 0.41
N GLU A 230 -19.01 -18.83 -0.58
CA GLU A 230 -20.39 -19.27 -0.34
C GLU A 230 -20.40 -20.72 0.16
N LEU A 231 -21.11 -20.97 1.26
CA LEU A 231 -21.37 -22.30 1.77
C LEU A 231 -22.62 -22.87 1.10
N GLU A 232 -22.59 -24.17 0.81
CA GLU A 232 -23.78 -24.88 0.31
C GLU A 232 -24.83 -24.98 1.42
N SER A 233 -26.06 -24.56 1.11
CA SER A 233 -27.20 -24.63 2.02
C SER A 233 -28.47 -24.92 1.21
N GLU A 234 -29.37 -25.73 1.77
CA GLU A 234 -30.68 -26.09 1.19
C GLU A 234 -31.70 -24.92 1.23
N GLY A 235 -31.32 -23.76 1.78
CA GLY A 235 -32.16 -22.56 1.83
C GLY A 235 -31.86 -21.51 0.77
N THR A 236 -32.78 -20.54 0.60
CA THR A 236 -32.65 -19.39 -0.33
C THR A 236 -31.53 -18.40 0.03
N MET A 237 -30.92 -18.51 1.21
CA MET A 237 -29.84 -17.64 1.68
C MET A 237 -28.59 -18.47 1.96
N ARG A 238 -27.55 -18.31 1.12
CA ARG A 238 -26.27 -19.00 1.28
C ARG A 238 -25.38 -18.24 2.28
N PRO A 239 -25.00 -18.83 3.42
CA PRO A 239 -24.09 -18.19 4.35
C PRO A 239 -22.70 -18.07 3.73
N LYS A 240 -21.99 -16.99 4.07
CA LYS A 240 -20.60 -16.77 3.63
C LYS A 240 -19.64 -17.20 4.74
N ALA A 241 -18.63 -17.96 4.36
CA ALA A 241 -17.43 -18.18 5.13
C ALA A 241 -16.37 -17.15 4.74
N TYR A 242 -15.62 -16.65 5.70
CA TYR A 242 -14.56 -15.68 5.51
C TYR A 242 -13.24 -16.25 6.00
N ARG A 243 -12.16 -15.96 5.27
CA ARG A 243 -10.78 -16.26 5.70
C ARG A 243 -9.87 -15.09 5.35
N LEU A 244 -8.77 -14.98 6.08
CA LEU A 244 -7.68 -14.06 5.71
C LEU A 244 -7.17 -14.43 4.32
N LYS A 245 -6.86 -13.40 3.52
CA LYS A 245 -6.24 -13.57 2.21
C LYS A 245 -4.78 -13.99 2.36
#